data_AF-A0A2A2GK22-F1
#
_entry.id   AF-A0A2A2GK22-F1
#
_cell.length_a   1.000
_cell.length_b   1.000
_cell.length_c   1.000
_cell.angle_alpha   90.00
_cell.angle_beta   90.00
_cell.angle_gamma   90.00
#
_symmetry.space_group_name_H-M   'P 1'
#
loop_
_entity.id
_entity.type
_entity.pdbx_description
1 polymer ?
#
loop_
_entity_poly.entity_id
_entity_poly.type
_entity_poly.pdbx_seq_one_letter_code
_entity_poly.pdbx_strand_id
1 'polypeptide(L)'
;MRRNKAIALALAAAMAGSAAGAQDIRPDDRARLDQLETAMGRALRQVLATGSDEDVVIATDALRSPPMPADPAQAGSLAGDWRCSMVKMGGTLPLVAYPPFRCRIEAEGNLLRFEKLTGSQRTKGTIRAMDGRWVYLGSTFVQGEAPRPYGDFPPEFDTQAGETLPDVGVLEVTGEGRARLVLPLPYRESVLNVLVLTR
;
A
#
# COMPACT_ATOMS: atom_id res chain seq x y z
N MET A 1 0.13 -15.14 -69.82
CA MET A 1 -0.04 -13.86 -69.08
C MET A 1 -1.31 -14.00 -68.23
N ARG A 2 -1.40 -13.87 -66.90
CA ARG A 2 -0.55 -13.36 -65.81
C ARG A 2 -0.81 -14.24 -64.56
N ARG A 3 0.20 -14.38 -63.69
CA ARG A 3 0.19 -15.19 -62.45
C ARG A 3 -0.64 -14.50 -61.36
N ASN A 4 -1.58 -15.23 -60.75
CA ASN A 4 -2.20 -14.87 -59.48
C ASN A 4 -1.15 -14.91 -58.37
N LYS A 5 -0.99 -13.82 -57.61
CA LYS A 5 -0.31 -13.83 -56.31
C LYS A 5 -1.25 -13.24 -55.27
N ALA A 6 -1.68 -14.12 -54.36
CA ALA A 6 -2.34 -13.74 -53.12
C ALA A 6 -1.36 -12.95 -52.24
N ILE A 7 -1.85 -11.88 -51.61
CA ILE A 7 -1.14 -11.15 -50.56
C ILE A 7 -1.98 -11.32 -49.30
N ALA A 8 -1.52 -12.19 -48.40
CA ALA A 8 -2.06 -12.33 -47.06
C ALA A 8 -1.45 -11.24 -46.18
N LEU A 9 -2.29 -10.38 -45.61
CA LEU A 9 -1.87 -9.33 -44.68
C LEU A 9 -1.88 -9.91 -43.26
N ALA A 10 -0.69 -10.19 -42.71
CA ALA A 10 -0.54 -10.61 -41.33
C ALA A 10 -0.56 -9.38 -40.41
N LEU A 11 -1.62 -9.27 -39.59
CA LEU A 11 -1.77 -8.23 -38.58
C LEU A 11 -0.99 -8.66 -37.32
N ALA A 12 0.22 -8.15 -37.14
CA ALA A 12 0.96 -8.32 -35.91
C ALA A 12 0.42 -7.35 -34.85
N ALA A 13 -0.34 -7.87 -33.87
CA ALA A 13 -0.77 -7.09 -32.72
C ALA A 13 0.41 -6.93 -31.76
N ALA A 14 0.99 -5.73 -31.70
CA ALA A 14 1.99 -5.39 -30.69
C ALA A 14 1.29 -5.22 -29.33
N MET A 15 1.41 -6.23 -28.47
CA MET A 15 1.07 -6.09 -27.05
C MET A 15 2.15 -5.25 -26.38
N ALA A 16 1.92 -3.94 -26.30
CA ALA A 16 2.70 -3.06 -25.43
C ALA A 16 2.33 -3.36 -23.98
N GLY A 17 3.02 -4.33 -23.37
CA GLY A 17 3.07 -4.43 -21.93
C GLY A 17 3.78 -3.19 -21.40
N SER A 18 3.04 -2.31 -20.74
CA SER A 18 3.63 -1.17 -20.05
C SER A 18 4.53 -1.71 -18.94
N ALA A 19 5.84 -1.76 -19.20
CA ALA A 19 6.82 -1.84 -18.13
C ALA A 19 6.51 -0.69 -17.18
N ALA A 20 6.07 -0.99 -15.96
CA ALA A 20 5.78 0.02 -14.97
C ALA A 20 7.09 0.76 -14.68
N GLY A 21 7.26 1.93 -15.31
CA GLY A 21 8.41 2.80 -15.08
C GLY A 21 8.56 3.11 -13.58
N ALA A 22 9.77 3.45 -13.16
CA ALA A 22 9.99 3.98 -11.82
C ALA A 22 9.04 5.17 -11.62
N GLN A 23 8.19 5.07 -10.60
CA GLN A 23 7.21 6.09 -10.25
C GLN A 23 7.78 6.87 -9.07
N ASP A 24 7.91 8.18 -9.26
CA ASP A 24 8.46 9.08 -8.27
C ASP A 24 7.48 9.27 -7.09
N ILE A 25 8.04 9.46 -5.90
CA ILE A 25 7.25 9.78 -4.70
C ILE A 25 6.77 11.22 -4.84
N ARG A 26 5.45 11.44 -4.70
CA ARG A 26 4.87 12.79 -4.69
C ARG A 26 5.47 13.62 -3.52
N PRO A 27 5.68 14.94 -3.67
CA PRO A 27 6.24 15.78 -2.61
C PRO A 27 5.52 15.66 -1.26
N ASP A 28 4.18 15.68 -1.27
CA ASP A 28 3.39 15.53 -0.03
C ASP A 28 3.58 14.16 0.61
N ASP A 29 3.64 13.10 -0.20
CA ASP A 29 3.86 11.74 0.29
C ASP A 29 5.29 11.53 0.79
N ARG A 30 6.28 12.23 0.20
CA ARG A 30 7.64 12.30 0.74
C ARG A 30 7.61 12.91 2.15
N ALA A 31 6.93 14.05 2.32
CA ALA A 31 6.79 14.70 3.62
C ALA A 31 6.05 13.82 4.65
N ARG A 32 5.06 13.02 4.22
CA ARG A 32 4.37 12.04 5.07
C ARG A 32 5.29 10.90 5.50
N LEU A 33 6.09 10.36 4.57
CA LEU A 33 7.08 9.31 4.86
C LEU A 33 8.20 9.80 5.79
N ASP A 34 8.63 11.05 5.65
CA ASP A 34 9.66 11.64 6.52
C ASP A 34 9.14 11.87 7.95
N GLN A 35 7.82 11.95 8.10
CA GLN A 35 7.14 12.06 9.40
C GLN A 35 6.70 10.71 9.99
N LEU A 36 7.05 9.57 9.38
CA LEU A 36 6.56 8.24 9.78
C LEU A 36 6.68 7.97 11.28
N GLU A 37 7.88 8.09 11.84
CA GLU A 37 8.14 7.84 13.27
C GLU A 37 7.41 8.84 14.16
N THR A 38 7.33 10.10 13.75
CA THR A 38 6.60 11.13 14.50
C THR A 38 5.09 10.85 14.50
N ALA A 39 4.53 10.45 13.36
CA ALA A 39 3.12 10.06 13.24
C ALA A 39 2.82 8.83 14.11
N MET A 40 3.70 7.83 14.10
CA MET A 40 3.57 6.64 14.94
C MET A 40 3.58 6.98 16.43
N GLY A 41 4.54 7.81 16.87
CA GLY A 41 4.61 8.28 18.25
C GLY A 41 3.40 9.10 18.68
N ARG A 42 2.87 9.98 17.82
CA ARG A 42 1.63 10.74 18.09
C ARG A 42 0.42 9.83 18.22
N ALA A 43 0.27 8.87 17.30
CA ALA A 43 -0.83 7.91 17.30
C ALA A 43 -0.80 7.05 18.57
N LEU A 44 0.36 6.48 18.91
CA LEU A 44 0.53 5.65 20.09
C LEU A 44 0.31 6.45 21.39
N ARG A 45 0.80 7.70 21.45
CA ARG A 45 0.54 8.57 22.60
C ARG A 45 -0.96 8.78 22.83
N GLN A 46 -1.75 8.98 21.77
CA GLN A 46 -3.20 9.12 21.91
C GLN A 46 -3.85 7.82 22.38
N VAL A 47 -3.45 6.67 21.84
CA VAL A 47 -3.92 5.34 22.32
C VAL A 47 -3.65 5.18 23.81
N LEU A 48 -2.43 5.46 24.28
CA LEU A 48 -2.06 5.33 25.69
C LEU A 48 -2.79 6.32 26.61
N ALA A 49 -3.16 7.50 26.10
CA ALA A 49 -3.78 8.55 26.90
C ALA A 49 -5.31 8.40 27.03
N THR A 50 -5.96 7.89 25.98
CA THR A 50 -7.44 7.91 25.88
C THR A 50 -8.05 6.60 25.39
N GLY A 51 -7.24 5.62 24.99
CA GLY A 51 -7.71 4.29 24.60
C GLY A 51 -8.03 3.41 25.80
N SER A 52 -8.74 2.32 25.53
CA SER A 52 -8.95 1.23 26.48
C SER A 52 -7.71 0.34 26.63
N ASP A 53 -7.69 -0.54 27.63
CA ASP A 53 -6.64 -1.55 27.78
C ASP A 53 -6.55 -2.47 26.54
N GLU A 54 -7.70 -2.79 25.92
CA GLU A 54 -7.77 -3.56 24.68
C GLU A 54 -7.12 -2.79 23.52
N ASP A 55 -7.36 -1.49 23.40
CA ASP A 55 -6.73 -0.66 22.36
C ASP A 55 -5.21 -0.64 22.52
N VAL A 56 -4.71 -0.56 23.76
CA VAL A 56 -3.25 -0.60 24.03
C VAL A 56 -2.64 -1.94 23.57
N VAL A 57 -3.32 -3.05 23.85
CA VAL A 57 -2.88 -4.37 23.38
C VAL A 57 -2.86 -4.44 21.85
N ILE A 58 -3.93 -4.01 21.20
CA ILE A 58 -4.04 -4.03 19.73
C ILE A 58 -2.97 -3.15 19.08
N ALA A 59 -2.76 -1.93 19.57
CA ALA A 59 -1.73 -1.03 19.05
C ALA A 59 -0.32 -1.60 19.21
N THR A 60 -0.04 -2.18 20.39
CA THR A 60 1.25 -2.81 20.67
C THR A 60 1.47 -4.01 19.76
N ASP A 61 0.46 -4.86 19.56
CA ASP A 61 0.57 -6.02 18.68
C ASP A 61 0.72 -5.66 17.20
N ALA A 62 0.14 -4.55 16.76
CA ALA A 62 0.32 -4.03 15.41
C ALA A 62 1.74 -3.49 15.17
N LEU A 63 2.37 -2.90 16.19
CA LEU A 63 3.66 -2.20 16.08
C LEU A 63 4.87 -2.98 16.63
N ARG A 64 4.66 -4.11 17.32
CA ARG A 64 5.74 -4.92 17.87
C ARG A 64 6.66 -5.48 16.78
N SER A 65 7.84 -5.89 17.19
CA SER A 65 8.94 -6.40 16.36
C SER A 65 9.60 -5.34 15.46
N PRO A 66 10.94 -5.31 15.43
CA PRO A 66 11.67 -4.44 14.51
C PRO A 66 11.47 -4.92 13.05
N PRO A 67 11.43 -3.99 12.08
CA PRO A 67 11.41 -4.35 10.67
C PRO A 67 12.75 -4.94 10.22
N MET A 68 12.72 -5.92 9.33
CA MET A 68 13.89 -6.37 8.60
C MET A 68 14.26 -5.35 7.50
N PRO A 69 15.55 -5.15 7.20
CA PRO A 69 15.99 -4.29 6.09
C PRO A 69 15.36 -4.72 4.76
N ALA A 70 15.02 -3.75 3.90
CA ALA A 70 14.52 -4.08 2.57
C ALA A 70 15.65 -4.61 1.68
N ASP A 71 15.45 -5.80 1.13
CA ASP A 71 16.37 -6.45 0.20
C ASP A 71 15.62 -6.82 -1.08
N PRO A 72 15.90 -6.15 -2.23
CA PRO A 72 15.28 -6.46 -3.52
C PRO A 72 15.32 -7.95 -3.88
N ALA A 73 16.38 -8.68 -3.51
CA ALA A 73 16.50 -10.11 -3.78
C ALA A 73 15.43 -10.95 -3.06
N GLN A 74 14.83 -10.42 -1.98
CA GLN A 74 13.77 -11.07 -1.21
C GLN A 74 12.37 -10.72 -1.69
N ALA A 75 12.19 -9.90 -2.73
CA ALA A 75 10.86 -9.54 -3.26
C ALA A 75 10.01 -10.78 -3.57
N GLY A 76 10.59 -11.80 -4.21
CA GLY A 76 9.87 -13.04 -4.51
C GLY A 76 9.33 -13.77 -3.28
N SER A 77 9.96 -13.63 -2.11
CA SER A 77 9.53 -14.27 -0.87
C SER A 77 8.27 -13.63 -0.25
N LEU A 78 7.95 -12.40 -0.66
CA LEU A 78 6.79 -11.64 -0.20
C LEU A 78 5.53 -11.91 -1.06
N ALA A 79 5.71 -12.50 -2.24
CA ALA A 79 4.60 -12.84 -3.11
C ALA A 79 3.68 -13.91 -2.49
N GLY A 80 2.38 -13.78 -2.76
CA GLY A 80 1.36 -14.72 -2.30
C GLY A 80 0.08 -14.05 -1.82
N ASP A 81 -0.85 -14.90 -1.37
CA ASP A 81 -2.06 -14.47 -0.69
C ASP A 81 -1.77 -14.19 0.78
N TRP A 82 -2.35 -13.11 1.29
CA TRP A 82 -2.20 -12.64 2.64
C TRP A 82 -3.57 -12.39 3.28
N ARG A 83 -3.64 -12.54 4.60
CA ARG A 83 -4.69 -11.93 5.42
C ARG A 83 -4.19 -10.57 5.89
N CYS A 84 -5.05 -9.55 5.85
CA CYS A 84 -4.70 -8.20 6.26
C CYS A 84 -5.77 -7.59 7.17
N SER A 85 -5.43 -7.30 8.41
CA SER A 85 -6.30 -6.58 9.35
C SER A 85 -5.91 -5.12 9.38
N MET A 86 -6.88 -4.21 9.46
CA MET A 86 -6.60 -2.77 9.53
C MET A 86 -6.69 -2.28 10.97
N VAL A 87 -5.64 -1.61 11.43
CA VAL A 87 -5.62 -0.87 12.70
C VAL A 87 -5.39 0.61 12.38
N LYS A 88 -6.38 1.46 12.68
CA LYS A 88 -6.29 2.91 12.55
C LYS A 88 -6.01 3.48 13.93
N MET A 89 -4.95 4.27 14.10
CA MET A 89 -4.50 4.78 15.39
C MET A 89 -4.39 6.30 15.37
N GLY A 90 -4.90 6.92 16.45
CA GLY A 90 -5.01 8.35 16.61
C GLY A 90 -5.95 9.02 15.61
N GLY A 91 -6.28 10.29 15.85
CA GLY A 91 -7.24 11.05 15.05
C GLY A 91 -8.58 11.20 15.79
N THR A 92 -9.70 10.97 15.09
CA THR A 92 -11.05 11.13 15.67
C THR A 92 -11.29 10.18 16.85
N LEU A 93 -10.76 8.96 16.76
CA LEU A 93 -10.81 7.94 17.80
C LEU A 93 -9.38 7.54 18.18
N PRO A 94 -9.12 7.08 19.42
CA PRO A 94 -7.80 6.61 19.81
C PRO A 94 -7.37 5.42 18.93
N LEU A 95 -8.27 4.48 18.69
CA LEU A 95 -8.03 3.30 17.86
C LEU A 95 -9.32 2.81 17.22
N VAL A 96 -9.22 2.29 16.00
CA VAL A 96 -10.27 1.50 15.34
C VAL A 96 -9.62 0.27 14.71
N ALA A 97 -10.07 -0.93 15.11
CA ALA A 97 -9.60 -2.19 14.57
C ALA A 97 -10.66 -2.84 13.67
N TYR A 98 -10.22 -3.40 12.55
CA TYR A 98 -11.07 -4.13 11.61
C TYR A 98 -10.63 -5.59 11.50
N PRO A 99 -11.58 -6.51 11.20
CA PRO A 99 -11.26 -7.92 11.03
C PRO A 99 -10.35 -8.16 9.81
N PRO A 100 -9.76 -9.35 9.68
CA PRO A 100 -8.93 -9.70 8.54
C PRO A 100 -9.70 -9.68 7.22
N PHE A 101 -9.11 -9.02 6.22
CA PHE A 101 -9.50 -9.05 4.81
C PHE A 101 -8.53 -9.91 4.00
N ARG A 102 -8.86 -10.17 2.73
CA ARG A 102 -7.93 -10.79 1.78
C ARG A 102 -7.06 -9.71 1.14
N CYS A 103 -5.76 -9.95 1.11
CA CYS A 103 -4.78 -9.14 0.41
C CYS A 103 -3.91 -10.05 -0.47
N ARG A 104 -3.24 -9.46 -1.47
CA ARG A 104 -2.29 -10.17 -2.32
C ARG A 104 -1.07 -9.31 -2.57
N ILE A 105 0.08 -9.97 -2.60
CA ILE A 105 1.33 -9.41 -3.11
C ILE A 105 1.75 -10.22 -4.33
N GLU A 106 2.03 -9.55 -5.44
CA GLU A 106 2.62 -10.14 -6.64
C GLU A 106 4.03 -9.58 -6.82
N ALA A 107 4.97 -10.40 -7.30
CA ALA A 107 6.33 -9.97 -7.57
C ALA A 107 6.63 -10.04 -9.07
N GLU A 108 7.21 -8.97 -9.60
CA GLU A 108 7.75 -8.86 -10.95
C GLU A 108 9.20 -8.37 -10.86
N GLY A 109 10.15 -9.30 -10.76
CA GLY A 109 11.53 -9.00 -10.40
C GLY A 109 11.59 -8.34 -9.01
N ASN A 110 12.12 -7.12 -8.93
CA ASN A 110 12.24 -6.34 -7.69
C ASN A 110 11.04 -5.42 -7.42
N LEU A 111 10.04 -5.42 -8.31
CA LEU A 111 8.80 -4.68 -8.15
C LEU A 111 7.75 -5.58 -7.52
N LEU A 112 7.13 -5.11 -6.44
CA LEU A 112 5.97 -5.76 -5.85
C LEU A 112 4.70 -5.00 -6.21
N ARG A 113 3.59 -5.70 -6.40
CA ARG A 113 2.24 -5.12 -6.47
C ARG A 113 1.44 -5.59 -5.29
N PHE A 114 0.88 -4.66 -4.52
CA PHE A 114 0.03 -4.95 -3.38
C PHE A 114 -1.42 -4.59 -3.70
N GLU A 115 -2.36 -5.44 -3.29
CA GLU A 115 -3.79 -5.17 -3.40
C GLU A 115 -4.56 -5.73 -2.19
N LYS A 116 -5.41 -4.89 -1.59
CA LYS A 116 -6.45 -5.31 -0.66
C LYS A 116 -7.71 -5.72 -1.42
N LEU A 117 -7.95 -7.02 -1.49
CA LEU A 117 -8.96 -7.66 -2.36
C LEU A 117 -10.39 -7.62 -1.81
N THR A 118 -10.58 -7.47 -0.49
CA THR A 118 -11.92 -7.44 0.13
C THR A 118 -12.10 -6.28 1.12
N GLY A 119 -13.36 -6.01 1.49
CA GLY A 119 -13.76 -4.86 2.30
C GLY A 119 -14.22 -3.67 1.45
N SER A 120 -14.93 -2.73 2.10
CA SER A 120 -15.48 -1.53 1.46
C SER A 120 -14.39 -0.55 1.08
N GLN A 121 -13.48 -0.23 1.98
CA GLN A 121 -12.28 0.56 1.69
C GLN A 121 -11.15 -0.36 1.24
N ARG A 122 -10.58 -0.08 0.06
CA ARG A 122 -9.49 -0.84 -0.56
C ARG A 122 -8.30 0.05 -0.85
N THR A 123 -7.16 -0.59 -1.10
CA THR A 123 -5.95 0.09 -1.55
C THR A 123 -5.18 -0.83 -2.49
N LYS A 124 -4.56 -0.25 -3.52
CA LYS A 124 -3.76 -0.97 -4.52
C LYS A 124 -2.58 -0.10 -4.95
N GLY A 125 -1.41 -0.70 -5.10
CA GLY A 125 -0.22 0.04 -5.48
C GLY A 125 0.99 -0.83 -5.75
N THR A 126 2.14 -0.17 -5.89
CA THR A 126 3.43 -0.81 -6.05
C THR A 126 4.27 -0.67 -4.79
N ILE A 127 5.15 -1.64 -4.54
CA ILE A 127 6.13 -1.60 -3.47
C ILE A 127 7.52 -1.82 -4.06
N ARG A 128 8.49 -0.96 -3.72
CA ARG A 128 9.89 -1.05 -4.17
C ARG A 128 10.85 -0.74 -3.02
N ALA A 129 12.05 -1.31 -3.07
CA ALA A 129 13.11 -0.93 -2.14
C ALA A 129 13.65 0.47 -2.50
N MET A 130 13.58 1.40 -1.54
CA MET A 130 14.07 2.77 -1.64
C MET A 130 14.66 3.17 -0.29
N ASP A 131 15.90 3.65 -0.27
CA ASP A 131 16.61 4.08 0.95
C ASP A 131 16.56 3.02 2.08
N GLY A 132 16.74 1.74 1.73
CA GLY A 132 16.72 0.62 2.68
C GLY A 132 15.34 0.21 3.21
N ARG A 133 14.26 0.82 2.70
CA ARG A 133 12.86 0.54 3.07
C ARG A 133 12.06 0.02 1.88
N TRP A 134 11.03 -0.81 2.13
CA TRP A 134 10.05 -1.16 1.10
C TRP A 134 8.97 -0.07 1.05
N VAL A 135 9.06 0.85 0.10
CA VAL A 135 8.12 1.97 -0.01
C VAL A 135 6.94 1.57 -0.88
N TYR A 136 5.74 1.72 -0.32
CA TYR A 136 4.45 1.58 -1.01
C TYR A 136 4.02 2.91 -1.61
N LEU A 137 3.64 2.89 -2.89
CA LEU A 137 2.98 3.99 -3.60
C LEU A 137 1.72 3.44 -4.25
N GLY A 138 0.56 3.93 -3.84
CA GLY A 138 -0.71 3.38 -4.30
C GLY A 138 -1.88 4.30 -4.07
N SER A 139 -3.06 3.75 -4.29
CA SER A 139 -4.30 4.51 -4.24
C SER A 139 -5.30 3.80 -3.37
N THR A 140 -5.93 4.56 -2.49
CA THR A 140 -7.15 4.12 -1.80
C THR A 140 -8.36 4.35 -2.69
N PHE A 141 -9.38 3.50 -2.55
CA PHE A 141 -10.63 3.56 -3.31
C PHE A 141 -11.73 2.77 -2.58
N VAL A 142 -13.00 2.97 -2.94
CA VAL A 142 -14.08 2.13 -2.41
C VAL A 142 -14.43 0.99 -3.35
N GLN A 143 -14.94 -0.10 -2.78
CA GLN A 143 -15.34 -1.29 -3.52
C GLN A 143 -16.32 -0.95 -4.64
N GLY A 144 -16.01 -1.41 -5.86
CA GLY A 144 -16.85 -1.20 -7.04
C GLY A 144 -16.33 -0.09 -7.94
N GLU A 145 -15.38 0.71 -7.46
CA GLU A 145 -14.76 1.79 -8.21
C GLU A 145 -13.43 1.36 -8.83
N ALA A 146 -13.07 2.00 -9.93
CA ALA A 146 -11.74 1.88 -10.51
C ALA A 146 -10.78 2.87 -9.80
N PRO A 147 -9.71 2.39 -9.15
CA PRO A 147 -8.74 3.29 -8.55
C PRO A 147 -8.01 4.10 -9.61
N ARG A 148 -7.81 5.39 -9.38
CA ARG A 148 -6.88 6.20 -10.16
C ARG A 148 -5.45 5.68 -9.89
N PRO A 149 -4.61 5.42 -10.91
CA PRO A 149 -3.20 5.08 -10.68
C PRO A 149 -2.47 6.18 -9.91
N TYR A 150 -1.56 5.81 -8.99
CA TYR A 150 -0.86 6.78 -8.12
C TYR A 150 -0.17 7.94 -8.88
N GLY A 151 0.38 7.65 -10.06
CA GLY A 151 1.12 8.61 -10.87
C GLY A 151 0.22 9.58 -11.64
N ASP A 152 -1.08 9.26 -11.71
CA ASP A 152 -2.07 10.02 -12.49
C ASP A 152 -2.84 11.00 -11.60
N PHE A 153 -2.51 11.08 -10.30
CA PHE A 153 -3.07 12.11 -9.43
C PHE A 153 -2.48 13.48 -9.79
N PRO A 154 -3.33 14.51 -9.96
CA PRO A 154 -2.82 15.87 -10.17
C PRO A 154 -2.01 16.33 -8.95
N PRO A 155 -1.12 17.33 -9.10
CA PRO A 155 -0.36 17.88 -7.97
C PRO A 155 -1.28 18.34 -6.83
N GLU A 156 -2.36 19.03 -7.18
CA GLU A 156 -3.40 19.47 -6.26
C GLU A 156 -4.70 18.68 -6.50
N PHE A 157 -5.31 18.21 -5.42
CA PHE A 157 -6.59 17.49 -5.45
C PHE A 157 -7.33 17.74 -4.14
N ASP A 158 -8.65 17.60 -4.17
CA ASP A 158 -9.46 17.65 -2.96
C ASP A 158 -9.28 16.34 -2.18
N THR A 159 -8.85 16.45 -0.94
CA THR A 159 -8.61 15.30 -0.04
C THR A 159 -9.90 14.81 0.65
N GLN A 160 -10.93 15.66 0.66
CA GLN A 160 -12.22 15.39 1.28
C GLN A 160 -13.26 14.96 0.24
N ALA A 161 -13.19 15.51 -0.98
CA ALA A 161 -13.94 15.01 -2.11
C ALA A 161 -13.21 13.84 -2.80
N GLY A 162 -13.95 13.09 -3.61
CA GLY A 162 -13.42 11.98 -4.38
C GLY A 162 -13.41 10.65 -3.62
N GLU A 163 -13.62 9.60 -4.40
CA GLU A 163 -13.69 8.23 -3.89
C GLU A 163 -12.31 7.56 -3.86
N THR A 164 -11.32 8.15 -4.55
CA THR A 164 -9.93 7.69 -4.61
C THR A 164 -8.92 8.76 -4.20
N LEU A 165 -7.90 8.36 -3.43
CA LEU A 165 -6.83 9.24 -2.94
C LEU A 165 -5.47 8.53 -3.07
N PRO A 166 -4.38 9.27 -3.35
CA PRO A 166 -3.04 8.68 -3.30
C PRO A 166 -2.71 8.33 -1.85
N ASP A 167 -1.92 7.28 -1.67
CA ASP A 167 -1.46 6.85 -0.36
C ASP A 167 -0.04 6.32 -0.44
N VAL A 168 0.64 6.37 0.69
CA VAL A 168 2.05 6.07 0.82
C VAL A 168 2.32 5.36 2.13
N GLY A 169 3.27 4.42 2.12
CA GLY A 169 3.65 3.74 3.33
C GLY A 169 4.95 2.97 3.22
N VAL A 170 5.28 2.27 4.30
CA VAL A 170 6.42 1.35 4.38
C VAL A 170 5.90 -0.05 4.69
N LEU A 171 6.24 -1.01 3.83
CA LEU A 171 6.08 -2.42 4.12
C LEU A 171 7.24 -2.88 5.02
N GLU A 172 6.89 -3.34 6.20
CA GLU A 172 7.83 -3.83 7.20
C GLU A 172 7.66 -5.34 7.34
N VAL A 173 8.69 -6.09 6.97
CA VAL A 173 8.74 -7.53 7.22
C VAL A 173 9.14 -7.72 8.68
N THR A 174 8.29 -8.38 9.46
CA THR A 174 8.44 -8.50 10.92
C THR A 174 8.67 -9.94 11.39
N GLY A 175 8.74 -10.87 10.45
CA GLY A 175 9.06 -12.28 10.68
C GLY A 175 8.61 -13.17 9.53
N GLU A 176 8.83 -14.46 9.66
CA GLU A 176 8.34 -15.44 8.69
C GLU A 176 6.81 -15.39 8.61
N GLY A 177 6.30 -15.10 7.41
CA GLY A 177 4.86 -14.97 7.16
C GLY A 177 4.17 -13.85 7.92
N ARG A 178 4.94 -12.86 8.38
CA ARG A 178 4.43 -11.69 9.10
C ARG A 178 5.04 -10.42 8.54
N ALA A 179 4.17 -9.48 8.20
CA ALA A 179 4.56 -8.15 7.79
C ALA A 179 3.52 -7.13 8.25
N ARG A 180 3.80 -5.85 8.04
CA ARG A 180 2.80 -4.79 8.14
C ARG A 180 3.05 -3.72 7.11
N LEU A 181 2.00 -3.14 6.56
CA LEU A 181 2.09 -1.92 5.76
C LEU A 181 1.67 -0.74 6.64
N VAL A 182 2.65 0.11 6.96
CA VAL A 182 2.50 1.28 7.83
C VAL A 182 2.32 2.53 6.97
N LEU A 183 1.19 3.20 7.13
CA LEU A 183 0.72 4.31 6.29
C LEU A 183 0.60 5.56 7.18
N PRO A 184 1.58 6.48 7.15
CA PRO A 184 1.57 7.67 7.99
C PRO A 184 0.65 8.75 7.42
N LEU A 185 -0.05 9.44 8.32
CA LEU A 185 -0.85 10.63 8.01
C LEU A 185 -1.78 10.44 6.80
N PRO A 186 -2.60 9.37 6.79
CA PRO A 186 -3.61 9.23 5.75
C PRO A 186 -4.51 10.48 5.73
N TYR A 187 -4.99 10.85 4.55
CA TYR A 187 -5.81 12.06 4.38
C TYR A 187 -7.11 12.05 5.19
N ARG A 188 -7.54 10.90 5.70
CA ARG A 188 -8.83 10.73 6.39
C ARG A 188 -8.67 9.92 7.68
N GLU A 189 -9.51 10.29 8.66
CA GLU A 189 -9.85 9.58 9.89
C GLU A 189 -8.77 9.40 10.96
N SER A 190 -7.51 9.14 10.57
CA SER A 190 -6.47 8.71 11.50
C SER A 190 -5.11 9.37 11.32
N VAL A 191 -4.25 9.24 12.34
CA VAL A 191 -2.85 9.68 12.28
C VAL A 191 -1.97 8.60 11.67
N LEU A 192 -2.27 7.33 11.93
CA LEU A 192 -1.53 6.19 11.43
C LEU A 192 -2.51 5.07 11.04
N ASN A 193 -2.31 4.50 9.85
CA ASN A 193 -2.96 3.26 9.45
C ASN A 193 -1.92 2.14 9.39
N VAL A 194 -2.21 0.99 10.00
CA VAL A 194 -1.37 -0.21 9.94
C VAL A 194 -2.18 -1.37 9.42
N LEU A 195 -1.89 -1.81 8.20
CA LEU A 195 -2.36 -3.10 7.71
C LEU A 195 -1.43 -4.16 8.27
N VAL A 196 -1.92 -5.03 9.14
CA VAL A 196 -1.16 -6.15 9.70
C VAL A 196 -1.35 -7.36 8.78
N LEU A 197 -0.26 -7.87 8.19
CA LEU A 197 -0.28 -8.95 7.22
C LEU A 197 0.19 -10.28 7.84
N THR A 198 -0.59 -11.33 7.62
CA THR A 198 -0.23 -12.71 8.00
C THR A 198 -0.51 -13.71 6.88
N ARG A 199 0.29 -14.78 6.80
CA ARG A 199 0.07 -15.93 5.92
C ARG A 199 0.18 -17.23 6.71
#